data_AF-A0A8S2GB44-F1
#
_entry.id   AF-A0A8S2GB44-F1
#
_cell.length_a   1.000
_cell.length_b   1.000
_cell.length_c   1.000
_cell.angle_alpha   90.00
_cell.angle_beta   90.00
_cell.angle_gamma   90.00
#
_symmetry.space_group_name_H-M   'P 1'
#
loop_
_entity.id
_entity.type
_entity.pdbx_description
1 polymer ?
#
loop_
_entity_poly.entity_id
_entity_poly.type
_entity_poly.pdbx_seq_one_letter_code
_entity_poly.pdbx_strand_id
1 'polypeptide(L)' 'MRIPDIDQQFILELVASEYGLAAVLAQELDRKKSAVAYASRTLTPA' A
#
# COMPACT_ATOMS: atom_id res chain seq x y z
N MET A 1 -11.09 -12.32 3.59
CA MET A 1 -10.13 -11.28 4.00
C MET A 1 -9.22 -11.87 5.05
N ARG A 2 -7.90 -11.87 4.83
CA ARG A 2 -6.91 -12.31 5.83
C ARG A 2 -6.52 -11.07 6.64
N ILE A 3 -6.48 -11.20 7.96
CA ILE A 3 -6.11 -10.11 8.86
C ILE A 3 -4.60 -9.84 8.67
N PRO A 4 -4.15 -8.58 8.53
CA PRO A 4 -2.73 -8.27 8.46
C PRO A 4 -2.02 -8.65 9.76
N ASP A 5 -0.79 -9.13 9.65
CA ASP A 5 0.03 -9.54 10.78
C ASP A 5 0.86 -8.35 11.25
N ILE A 6 0.59 -7.80 12.43
CA ILE A 6 1.27 -6.58 12.88
C ILE A 6 2.74 -6.77 13.25
N ASP A 7 3.15 -8.02 13.50
CA ASP A 7 4.54 -8.37 13.84
C ASP A 7 5.40 -8.57 12.58
N GLN A 8 4.77 -8.72 11.42
CA GLN A 8 5.43 -8.84 10.13
C GLN A 8 5.66 -7.46 9.48
N GLN A 9 6.80 -7.28 8.81
CA GLN A 9 7.09 -6.03 8.10
C GLN A 9 6.03 -5.71 7.05
N PHE A 10 5.62 -4.45 7.03
CA PHE A 10 4.79 -3.88 5.98
C PHE A 10 5.68 -3.31 4.87
N ILE A 11 5.20 -3.48 3.64
CA ILE A 11 5.78 -2.94 2.42
C ILE A 11 4.80 -1.91 1.89
N LEU A 12 5.24 -0.65 1.78
CA LEU A 12 4.47 0.41 1.14
C LEU A 12 5.04 0.66 -0.25
N GLU A 13 4.25 0.37 -1.27
CA GLU A 13 4.57 0.70 -2.65
C GLU A 13 3.67 1.84 -3.09
N LEU A 14 4.26 2.89 -3.63
CA LEU A 14 3.54 4.08 -4.06
C LEU A 14 3.96 4.49 -5.46
N VAL A 15 2.99 5.02 -6.21
CA VAL A 15 3.18 5.66 -7.49
C VAL A 15 2.56 7.04 -7.44
N ALA A 16 3.19 7.98 -8.13
CA ALA A 16 2.79 9.37 -8.15
C ALA A 16 2.59 9.85 -9.59
N SER A 17 1.70 10.82 -9.73
CA SER A 17 1.49 11.62 -10.93
C SER A 17 1.28 13.08 -10.51
N GLU A 18 1.27 13.98 -11.49
CA GLU A 18 0.93 15.41 -11.28
C GLU A 18 -0.44 15.62 -10.61
N TYR A 19 -1.37 14.67 -10.73
CA TYR A 19 -2.75 14.80 -10.21
C TYR A 19 -2.98 14.11 -8.88
N GLY A 20 -2.12 13.17 -8.48
CA GLY A 20 -2.47 12.24 -7.41
C GLY A 20 -1.41 11.20 -7.10
N LEU A 21 -1.61 10.57 -5.94
CA LEU A 21 -0.84 9.45 -5.43
C LEU A 21 -1.74 8.21 -5.37
N ALA A 22 -1.16 7.05 -5.67
CA ALA A 22 -1.74 5.75 -5.37
C ALA A 22 -0.73 4.90 -4.61
N ALA A 23 -1.20 4.09 -3.68
CA ALA A 23 -0.37 3.25 -2.85
C ALA A 23 -1.02 1.89 -2.57
N VAL A 24 -0.18 0.88 -2.43
CA VAL A 24 -0.52 -0.46 -1.93
C VAL A 24 0.25 -0.68 -0.65
N LEU A 25 -0.47 -0.99 0.42
CA LEU A 25 0.11 -1.56 1.64
C LEU A 25 0.09 -3.07 1.48
N ALA A 26 1.24 -3.72 1.60
CA ALA A 26 1.39 -5.15 1.40
C ALA A 26 2.27 -5.79 2.48
N GLN A 27 2.20 -7.12 2.60
CA GLN A 27 3.10 -7.92 3.42
C GLN A 27 3.55 -9.15 2.62
N GLU A 28 4.73 -9.65 2.92
CA GLU A 28 5.13 -10.98 2.43
C GLU A 28 4.56 -12.06 3.34
N LEU A 29 3.70 -12.90 2.76
CA LEU A 29 3.07 -14.04 3.39
C LEU A 29 3.39 -15.26 2.53
N ASP A 30 3.91 -16.33 3.14
CA ASP A 30 4.25 -17.56 2.42
C ASP A 30 5.16 -17.31 1.20
N ARG A 31 6.10 -16.36 1.32
CA ARG A 31 7.01 -15.89 0.25
C ARG A 31 6.31 -15.25 -0.95
N LYS A 32 5.08 -14.77 -0.77
CA LYS A 32 4.32 -14.01 -1.78
C LYS A 32 3.89 -12.69 -1.19
N LYS A 33 4.02 -11.63 -1.98
CA LYS A 33 3.46 -10.33 -1.61
C LYS A 33 1.94 -10.39 -1.68
N SER A 34 1.29 -10.06 -0.58
CA SER A 34 -0.17 -10.00 -0.45
C SER A 34 -0.60 -8.59 -0.10
N ALA A 35 -1.60 -8.06 -0.78
CA ALA A 35 -2.13 -6.73 -0.51
C ALA A 35 -2.98 -6.73 0.78
N VAL A 36 -2.67 -5.79 1.67
CA VAL A 36 -3.42 -5.51 2.90
C VAL A 36 -4.47 -4.42 2.63
N ALA A 37 -4.06 -3.34 1.97
CA ALA A 37 -4.93 -2.22 1.67
C ALA A 37 -4.48 -1.46 0.42
N TYR A 38 -5.42 -0.77 -0.21
CA TYR A 38 -5.19 0.18 -1.29
C TYR A 38 -5.58 1.57 -0.83
N ALA A 39 -4.76 2.56 -1.14
CA ALA A 39 -5.06 3.96 -0.85
C ALA A 39 -4.76 4.81 -2.08
N SER A 40 -5.55 5.85 -2.29
CA SER A 40 -5.26 6.87 -3.29
C SER A 40 -5.70 8.23 -2.77
N ARG A 41 -5.04 9.29 -3.28
CA ARG A 41 -5.40 10.65 -2.94
C ARG A 41 -5.07 11.59 -4.10
N THR A 42 -6.01 12.46 -4.44
CA THR A 42 -5.78 13.58 -5.35
C THR A 42 -4.92 14.63 -4.67
N LEU A 43 -3.92 15.15 -5.38
CA LEU A 43 -3.09 16.24 -4.89
C LEU A 43 -3.89 17.55 -4.94
N THR A 44 -3.92 18.28 -3.82
CA THR A 44 -4.41 19.66 -3.81
C THR A 44 -3.24 20.59 -4.13
N PRO A 45 -3.49 21.72 -4.83
CA PRO A 45 -2.49 22.77 -4.96
C PRO A 45 -1.88 23.14 -3.60
N ALA A 46 -0.59 23.46 -3.60
CA ALA A 46 0.16 23.86 -2.42
C ALA A 46 -0.28 25.22 -1.87
#